data_AF-A0A914UTW6-F1
#
_entry.id   AF-A0A914UTW6-F1
#
_cell.length_a   1.000
_cell.length_b   1.000
_cell.length_c   1.000
_cell.angle_alpha   90.00
_cell.angle_beta   90.00
_cell.angle_gamma   90.00
#
_symmetry.space_group_name_H-M   'P 1'
#
loop_
_entity.id
_entity.type
_entity.pdbx_description
1 polymer ?
#
loop_
_entity_poly.entity_id
_entity_poly.type
_entity_poly.pdbx_seq_one_letter_code
_entity_poly.pdbx_strand_id
1 'polypeptide(L)'
;MVAVDSRFPAKRPFGTLMTAQWMLSFAVVIALWNLDFWRGGTALVYYTAWTTFDMGLFSWCAHLVGLHKPLQLGQIHFYIPFAAINFVYSVILFVLYAISTLLCIYFTFTGFRYIGNTAFVYAFATLFCILAGWTCGYLALLLYQASENKPIKLLGIYIEGITTVKFASTAETTTETPMLPK
;
A
#
# COMPACT_ATOMS: atom_id res chain seq x y z
N MET A 1 0.46 -11.70 25.44
CA MET A 1 1.09 -12.29 24.24
C MET A 1 0.37 -11.74 23.03
N VAL A 2 1.07 -11.02 22.14
CA VAL A 2 0.46 -10.48 20.92
C VAL A 2 0.23 -11.63 19.95
N ALA A 3 -1.03 -11.95 19.67
CA ALA A 3 -1.37 -13.03 18.75
C ALA A 3 -1.02 -12.60 17.32
N VAL A 4 -0.02 -13.26 16.72
CA VAL A 4 0.39 -13.02 15.33
C VAL A 4 -0.72 -13.48 14.39
N ASP A 5 -1.27 -12.56 13.58
CA ASP A 5 -2.34 -12.86 12.63
C ASP A 5 -1.75 -13.41 11.32
N SER A 6 -1.27 -14.65 11.36
CA SER A 6 -0.64 -15.33 10.23
C SER A 6 -1.57 -15.53 9.01
N ARG A 7 -2.88 -15.32 9.18
CA ARG A 7 -3.87 -15.41 8.09
C ARG A 7 -4.03 -14.11 7.31
N PHE A 8 -3.45 -13.01 7.77
CA PHE A 8 -3.53 -11.71 7.11
C PHE A 8 -3.17 -11.72 5.61
N PRO A 9 -2.10 -12.41 5.14
CA PRO A 9 -1.74 -12.42 3.71
C PRO A 9 -2.85 -13.02 2.82
N ALA A 10 -3.65 -13.92 3.37
CA ALA A 10 -4.79 -14.56 2.69
C ALA A 10 -6.10 -13.76 2.84
N LYS A 11 -6.14 -12.71 3.67
CA LYS A 11 -7.34 -11.86 3.83
C LYS A 11 -7.46 -10.92 2.63
N ARG A 12 -8.43 -11.20 1.76
CA ARG A 12 -8.79 -10.34 0.63
C ARG A 12 -9.70 -9.18 1.09
N PRO A 13 -9.64 -8.00 0.45
CA PRO A 13 -8.73 -7.63 -0.65
C PRO A 13 -7.35 -7.13 -0.15
N PHE A 14 -7.29 -6.53 1.05
CA PHE A 14 -6.14 -5.75 1.51
C PHE A 14 -4.87 -6.57 1.74
N GLY A 15 -4.94 -7.72 2.42
CA GLY A 15 -3.78 -8.54 2.73
C GLY A 15 -3.11 -9.11 1.49
N THR A 16 -3.92 -9.57 0.52
CA THR A 16 -3.41 -10.05 -0.77
C THR A 16 -2.81 -8.93 -1.60
N LEU A 17 -3.43 -7.74 -1.64
CA LEU A 17 -2.90 -6.58 -2.36
C LEU A 17 -1.59 -6.07 -1.78
N MET A 18 -1.49 -5.93 -0.45
CA MET A 18 -0.24 -5.54 0.20
C MET A 18 0.87 -6.56 -0.06
N THR A 19 0.54 -7.85 0.02
CA THR A 19 1.51 -8.91 -0.25
C THR A 19 1.99 -8.86 -1.70
N ALA A 20 1.06 -8.69 -2.65
CA ALA A 20 1.41 -8.53 -4.06
C ALA A 20 2.25 -7.26 -4.30
N GLN A 21 1.90 -6.14 -3.65
CA GLN A 21 2.57 -4.86 -3.83
C GLN A 21 4.06 -4.92 -3.46
N TRP A 22 4.41 -5.44 -2.27
CA TRP A 22 5.82 -5.53 -1.86
C TRP A 22 6.56 -6.64 -2.63
N MET A 23 5.91 -7.77 -2.95
CA MET A 23 6.51 -8.84 -3.75
C MET A 23 6.81 -8.41 -5.20
N LEU A 24 5.90 -7.70 -5.85
CA LEU A 24 6.10 -7.17 -7.21
C LEU A 24 7.22 -6.12 -7.22
N SER A 25 7.26 -5.26 -6.20
CA SER A 25 8.33 -4.27 -6.05
C SER A 25 9.68 -4.94 -5.84
N PHE A 26 9.74 -6.02 -5.05
CA PHE A 26 10.95 -6.83 -4.88
C PHE A 26 11.37 -7.52 -6.19
N ALA A 27 10.43 -8.01 -7.00
CA ALA A 27 10.72 -8.57 -8.31
C ALA A 27 11.33 -7.52 -9.27
N VAL A 28 10.89 -6.25 -9.21
CA VAL A 28 11.52 -5.14 -9.96
C VAL A 28 12.97 -4.94 -9.50
N VAL A 29 13.22 -4.94 -8.18
CA VAL A 29 14.58 -4.82 -7.62
C VAL A 29 15.47 -5.95 -8.13
N ILE A 30 15.02 -7.21 -8.06
CA ILE A 30 15.78 -8.37 -8.56
C ILE A 30 16.06 -8.24 -10.06
N ALA A 31 15.06 -7.86 -10.85
CA ALA A 31 15.23 -7.66 -12.29
C ALA A 31 16.29 -6.61 -12.59
N LEU A 32 16.30 -5.50 -11.86
CA LEU A 32 17.26 -4.41 -12.02
C LEU A 32 18.64 -4.70 -11.43
N TRP A 33 18.73 -5.58 -10.43
CA TRP A 33 20.01 -5.97 -9.82
C TRP A 33 20.87 -6.80 -10.76
N ASN A 34 20.25 -7.63 -11.60
CA ASN A 34 20.94 -8.50 -12.55
C ASN A 34 21.37 -7.79 -13.86
N LEU A 35 21.31 -6.46 -13.90
CA LEU A 35 21.74 -5.68 -15.05
C LEU A 35 23.24 -5.35 -14.96
N ASP A 36 24.01 -5.88 -15.91
CA ASP A 36 25.45 -5.62 -16.03
C ASP A 36 25.77 -4.14 -16.30
N PHE A 37 24.83 -3.38 -16.85
CA PHE A 37 25.00 -1.97 -17.19
C PHE A 37 23.88 -1.10 -16.61
N TRP A 38 24.23 -0.37 -15.55
CA TRP A 38 23.39 0.69 -14.99
C TRP A 38 23.32 1.88 -15.95
N ARG A 39 22.12 2.20 -16.44
CA ARG A 39 21.87 3.37 -17.29
C ARG A 39 21.37 4.54 -16.45
N GLY A 40 21.84 5.75 -16.76
CA GLY A 40 21.31 6.97 -16.16
C GLY A 40 19.79 7.05 -16.33
N GLY A 41 19.06 7.06 -15.20
CA GLY A 41 17.59 7.04 -15.15
C GLY A 41 16.99 5.80 -14.49
N THR A 42 17.71 4.67 -14.42
CA THR A 42 17.23 3.48 -13.67
C THR A 42 17.19 3.70 -12.16
N ALA A 43 17.95 4.67 -11.65
CA ALA A 43 17.98 5.05 -10.24
C ALA A 43 16.58 5.41 -9.71
N LEU A 44 15.74 6.09 -10.51
CA LEU A 44 14.37 6.42 -10.10
C LEU A 44 13.49 5.17 -9.96
N VAL A 45 13.60 4.24 -10.93
CA VAL A 45 12.87 2.96 -10.90
C VAL A 45 13.30 2.14 -9.70
N TYR A 46 14.61 2.07 -9.47
CA TYR A 46 15.21 1.34 -8.37
C TYR A 46 14.82 1.94 -7.00
N TYR A 47 14.87 3.27 -6.87
CA TYR A 47 14.43 3.98 -5.67
C TYR A 47 12.93 3.76 -5.40
N THR A 48 12.09 3.84 -6.44
CA THR A 48 10.65 3.63 -6.32
C THR A 48 10.35 2.20 -5.87
N ALA A 49 11.03 1.21 -6.45
CA ALA A 49 10.87 -0.20 -6.10
C ALA A 49 11.31 -0.50 -4.66
N TRP A 50 12.48 -0.01 -4.24
CA TRP A 50 12.96 -0.18 -2.86
C TRP A 50 12.04 0.50 -1.85
N THR A 51 11.67 1.75 -2.09
CA THR A 51 10.78 2.46 -1.18
C THR A 51 9.47 1.69 -1.01
N THR A 52 8.90 1.18 -2.11
CA THR A 52 7.65 0.41 -2.07
C THR A 52 7.79 -0.91 -1.35
N PHE A 53 8.92 -1.59 -1.56
CA PHE A 53 9.24 -2.81 -0.84
C PHE A 53 9.33 -2.55 0.67
N ASP A 54 10.13 -1.58 1.09
CA ASP A 54 10.35 -1.27 2.51
C ASP A 54 9.05 -0.85 3.19
N MET A 55 8.36 0.15 2.64
CA MET A 55 7.12 0.66 3.22
C MET A 55 5.99 -0.38 3.20
N GLY A 56 5.90 -1.15 2.11
CA GLY A 56 4.94 -2.24 1.98
C GLY A 56 5.21 -3.35 3.00
N LEU A 57 6.48 -3.72 3.21
CA LEU A 57 6.89 -4.73 4.18
C LEU A 57 6.66 -4.25 5.62
N PHE A 58 7.02 -3.01 5.94
CA PHE A 58 6.76 -2.42 7.27
C PHE A 58 5.26 -2.38 7.57
N SER A 59 4.45 -1.93 6.63
CA SER A 59 2.99 -1.88 6.77
C SER A 59 2.40 -3.28 6.92
N TRP A 60 2.87 -4.25 6.13
CA TRP A 60 2.46 -5.66 6.22
C TRP A 60 2.83 -6.29 7.57
N CYS A 61 4.05 -6.08 8.06
CA CYS A 61 4.49 -6.51 9.38
C CYS A 61 3.67 -5.87 10.50
N ALA A 62 3.37 -4.57 10.40
CA ALA A 62 2.52 -3.89 11.37
C ALA A 62 1.10 -4.49 11.43
N HIS A 63 0.56 -4.92 10.28
CA HIS A 63 -0.71 -5.63 10.24
C HIS A 63 -0.64 -7.03 10.88
N LEU A 64 0.44 -7.80 10.68
CA LEU A 64 0.64 -9.11 11.31
C LEU A 64 0.69 -9.05 12.84
N VAL A 65 1.34 -8.01 13.38
CA VAL A 65 1.49 -7.80 14.83
C VAL A 65 0.24 -7.17 15.44
N GLY A 66 -0.76 -6.79 14.63
CA GLY A 66 -1.98 -6.19 15.14
C GLY A 66 -1.81 -4.73 15.58
N LEU A 67 -0.74 -4.05 15.15
CA LEU A 67 -0.48 -2.62 15.43
C LEU A 67 -1.53 -1.69 14.78
N HIS A 68 -2.41 -2.24 13.96
CA HIS A 68 -3.58 -1.56 13.42
C HIS A 68 -4.75 -1.43 14.44
N LYS A 69 -4.73 -2.18 15.54
CA LYS A 69 -5.75 -2.12 16.59
C LYS A 69 -5.47 -0.94 17.54
N PRO A 70 -6.50 -0.29 18.10
CA PRO A 70 -6.27 0.76 19.09
C PRO A 70 -5.49 0.21 20.29
N LEU A 71 -4.32 0.77 20.55
CA LEU A 71 -3.58 0.50 21.77
C LEU A 71 -4.30 1.20 22.92
N GLN A 72 -4.87 0.42 23.83
CA GLN A 72 -5.46 0.93 25.06
C GLN A 72 -4.35 1.03 26.12
N LEU A 73 -3.89 2.25 26.40
CA LEU A 73 -3.01 2.53 27.55
C LEU A 73 -3.86 3.20 28.63
N GLY A 74 -4.45 2.40 29.51
CA GLY A 74 -5.41 2.90 30.50
C GLY A 74 -6.68 3.45 29.84
N GLN A 75 -7.01 4.72 30.08
CA GLN A 75 -8.18 5.42 29.52
C GLN A 75 -7.88 6.11 28.16
N ILE A 76 -6.63 6.08 27.68
CA ILE A 76 -6.22 6.75 26.46
C ILE A 76 -6.13 5.74 25.33
N HIS A 77 -6.93 5.94 24.29
CA HIS A 77 -6.90 5.16 23.06
C HIS A 77 -5.91 5.78 22.08
N PHE A 78 -4.76 5.12 21.84
CA PHE A 78 -3.80 5.52 20.82
C PHE A 78 -4.11 4.80 19.50
N TYR A 79 -4.35 5.57 18.44
CA TYR A 79 -4.68 5.05 17.12
C TYR A 79 -3.65 5.51 16.09
N ILE A 80 -2.97 4.56 15.45
CA ILE A 80 -2.07 4.84 14.32
C ILE A 80 -2.88 4.68 13.04
N PRO A 81 -3.11 5.75 12.25
CA PRO A 81 -3.94 5.69 11.06
C PRO A 81 -3.16 5.07 9.88
N PHE A 82 -2.76 3.80 9.98
CA PHE A 82 -2.06 3.06 8.93
C PHE A 82 -2.81 3.11 7.60
N ALA A 83 -4.14 3.13 7.62
CA ALA A 83 -4.97 3.30 6.42
C ALA A 83 -4.71 4.64 5.70
N ALA A 84 -4.58 5.75 6.44
CA ALA A 84 -4.29 7.06 5.86
C ALA A 84 -2.87 7.13 5.30
N ILE A 85 -1.89 6.58 6.02
CA ILE A 85 -0.49 6.52 5.58
C ILE A 85 -0.38 5.70 4.29
N ASN A 86 -0.98 4.51 4.28
CA ASN A 86 -1.02 3.64 3.10
C ASN A 86 -1.71 4.32 1.91
N PHE A 87 -2.81 5.07 2.14
CA PHE A 87 -3.48 5.80 1.07
C PHE A 87 -2.58 6.87 0.43
N VAL A 88 -2.02 7.78 1.22
CA VAL A 88 -1.15 8.87 0.72
C VAL A 88 0.05 8.28 0.00
N TYR A 89 0.66 7.27 0.60
CA TYR A 89 1.81 6.59 0.04
C TYR A 89 1.50 5.91 -1.30
N SER A 90 0.40 5.16 -1.37
CA SER A 90 -0.03 4.49 -2.60
C SER A 90 -0.35 5.45 -3.74
N VAL A 91 -0.89 6.65 -3.46
CA VAL A 91 -1.13 7.68 -4.48
C VAL A 91 0.19 8.23 -5.04
N ILE A 92 1.14 8.56 -4.17
CA ILE A 92 2.45 9.08 -4.58
C ILE A 92 3.20 8.02 -5.41
N LEU A 93 3.23 6.78 -4.91
CA LEU A 93 3.87 5.67 -5.60
C LEU A 93 3.22 5.34 -6.93
N PHE A 94 1.90 5.45 -7.06
CA PHE A 94 1.22 5.21 -8.32
C PHE A 94 1.77 6.13 -9.43
N VAL A 95 1.95 7.41 -9.12
CA VAL A 95 2.54 8.38 -10.06
C VAL A 95 4.01 8.04 -10.36
N LEU A 96 4.79 7.70 -9.34
CA LEU A 96 6.19 7.31 -9.52
C LEU A 96 6.34 6.02 -10.35
N TYR A 97 5.47 5.03 -10.17
CA TYR A 97 5.44 3.82 -10.99
C TYR A 97 5.00 4.09 -12.42
N ALA A 98 4.10 5.03 -12.65
CA ALA A 98 3.74 5.46 -14.01
C ALA A 98 4.95 6.05 -14.74
N ILE A 99 5.69 6.96 -14.10
CA ILE A 99 6.93 7.52 -14.66
C ILE A 99 7.98 6.42 -14.85
N SER A 100 8.15 5.53 -13.86
CA SER A 100 9.09 4.42 -13.92
C SER A 100 8.78 3.47 -15.07
N THR A 101 7.51 3.21 -15.33
CA THR A 101 7.04 2.39 -16.47
C THR A 101 7.47 3.01 -17.79
N LEU A 102 7.26 4.33 -17.97
CA LEU A 102 7.68 5.03 -19.18
C LEU A 102 9.20 4.98 -19.39
N LEU A 103 9.98 5.09 -18.31
CA LEU A 103 11.44 4.93 -18.36
C LEU A 103 11.84 3.51 -18.75
N CYS A 104 11.23 2.47 -18.16
CA CYS A 104 11.50 1.08 -18.53
C CYS A 104 11.14 0.78 -19.99
N ILE A 105 10.05 1.35 -20.51
CA ILE A 105 9.68 1.26 -21.92
C ILE A 105 10.77 1.90 -22.81
N TYR A 106 11.20 3.12 -22.47
CA TYR A 106 12.28 3.79 -23.20
C TYR A 106 13.59 2.99 -23.18
N PHE A 107 13.96 2.41 -22.05
CA PHE A 107 15.15 1.55 -21.93
C PHE A 107 15.01 0.22 -22.65
N THR A 108 13.79 -0.30 -22.80
CA THR A 108 13.54 -1.48 -23.63
C THR A 108 13.87 -1.18 -25.09
N PHE A 109 13.38 -0.06 -25.63
CA PHE A 109 13.66 0.34 -27.01
C PHE A 109 15.15 0.65 -27.27
N THR A 110 15.80 1.37 -26.35
CA THR A 110 17.24 1.67 -26.47
C THR A 110 18.12 0.46 -26.13
N GLY A 111 17.57 -0.53 -25.43
CA GLY A 111 18.20 -1.80 -25.08
C GLY A 111 18.41 -2.71 -26.28
N PHE A 112 17.53 -2.67 -27.29
CA PHE A 112 17.70 -3.44 -28.53
C PHE A 112 18.97 -3.11 -29.32
N ARG A 113 19.54 -1.90 -29.12
CA ARG A 113 20.82 -1.51 -29.75
C ARG A 113 22.04 -2.16 -29.08
N TYR A 114 21.86 -2.76 -27.90
CA TYR A 114 22.88 -3.44 -27.13
C TYR A 114 22.49 -4.92 -26.97
N ILE A 115 23.38 -5.74 -26.41
CA ILE A 115 23.19 -7.19 -26.20
C ILE A 115 21.75 -7.50 -25.77
N GLY A 116 21.03 -8.29 -26.59
CA GLY A 116 19.57 -8.46 -26.53
C GLY A 116 19.01 -8.84 -25.16
N ASN A 117 19.80 -9.47 -24.30
CA ASN A 117 19.43 -9.79 -22.91
C ASN A 117 18.95 -8.54 -22.12
N THR A 118 19.58 -7.39 -22.36
CA THR A 118 19.23 -6.13 -21.67
C THR A 118 17.80 -5.66 -21.96
N ALA A 119 17.36 -5.81 -23.22
CA ALA A 119 16.02 -5.40 -23.62
C ALA A 119 14.95 -6.27 -22.94
N PHE A 120 15.20 -7.58 -22.81
CA PHE A 120 14.28 -8.49 -22.12
C PHE A 120 14.15 -8.15 -20.64
N VAL A 121 15.26 -7.86 -19.95
CA VAL A 121 15.22 -7.46 -18.53
C VAL A 121 14.36 -6.21 -18.32
N TYR A 122 14.52 -5.18 -19.16
CA TYR A 122 13.70 -3.97 -19.06
C TYR A 122 12.22 -4.21 -19.46
N ALA A 123 11.94 -5.14 -20.36
CA ALA A 123 10.57 -5.54 -20.68
C ALA A 123 9.88 -6.22 -19.48
N PHE A 124 10.55 -7.14 -18.80
CA PHE A 124 10.04 -7.74 -17.56
C PHE A 124 9.89 -6.72 -16.44
N ALA A 125 10.87 -5.83 -16.26
CA ALA A 125 10.77 -4.75 -15.29
C ALA A 125 9.58 -3.82 -15.58
N THR A 126 9.29 -3.56 -16.86
CA THR A 126 8.11 -2.78 -17.28
C THR A 126 6.81 -3.47 -16.83
N LEU A 127 6.67 -4.77 -17.07
CA LEU A 127 5.50 -5.54 -16.65
C LEU A 127 5.32 -5.50 -15.13
N PHE A 128 6.39 -5.70 -14.37
CA PHE A 128 6.32 -5.63 -12.91
C PHE A 128 6.02 -4.22 -12.39
N CYS A 129 6.56 -3.16 -13.01
CA CYS A 129 6.22 -1.78 -12.68
C CYS A 129 4.74 -1.46 -12.93
N ILE A 130 4.17 -1.95 -14.05
CA ILE A 130 2.72 -1.79 -14.34
C ILE A 130 1.89 -2.49 -13.28
N LEU A 131 2.22 -3.74 -12.94
CA LEU A 131 1.49 -4.50 -11.93
C LEU A 131 1.63 -3.87 -10.54
N ALA A 132 2.83 -3.43 -10.16
CA ALA A 132 3.07 -2.75 -8.89
C ALA A 132 2.29 -1.42 -8.81
N GLY A 133 2.35 -0.60 -9.86
CA GLY A 133 1.56 0.61 -9.99
C GLY A 133 0.05 0.32 -9.90
N TRP A 134 -0.43 -0.69 -10.60
CA TRP A 134 -1.83 -1.12 -10.53
C TRP A 134 -2.25 -1.50 -9.11
N THR A 135 -1.44 -2.29 -8.40
CA THR A 135 -1.74 -2.65 -7.00
C THR A 135 -1.79 -1.44 -6.08
N CYS A 136 -0.87 -0.48 -6.26
CA CYS A 136 -0.87 0.77 -5.49
C CYS A 136 -2.14 1.59 -5.78
N GLY A 137 -2.49 1.80 -7.05
CA GLY A 137 -3.68 2.55 -7.45
C GLY A 137 -4.97 1.89 -6.97
N TYR A 138 -5.07 0.56 -7.07
CA TYR A 138 -6.23 -0.19 -6.62
C TYR A 138 -6.38 -0.14 -5.08
N LEU A 139 -5.28 -0.23 -4.33
CA LEU A 139 -5.28 -0.07 -2.89
C LEU A 139 -5.74 1.34 -2.48
N ALA A 140 -5.28 2.38 -3.17
CA ALA A 140 -5.73 3.75 -2.95
C ALA A 140 -7.23 3.92 -3.23
N LEU A 141 -7.76 3.33 -4.30
CA LEU A 141 -9.18 3.36 -4.63
C LEU A 141 -10.05 2.67 -3.57
N LEU A 142 -9.65 1.49 -3.10
CA LEU A 142 -10.37 0.78 -2.04
C LEU A 142 -10.41 1.58 -0.75
N LEU A 143 -9.28 2.20 -0.37
CA LEU A 143 -9.20 3.07 0.80
C LEU A 143 -10.05 4.33 0.65
N TYR A 144 -10.11 4.89 -0.56
CA TYR A 144 -10.96 6.05 -0.86
C TYR A 144 -12.46 5.71 -0.75
N GLN A 145 -12.88 4.58 -1.31
CA GLN A 145 -14.26 4.08 -1.23
C GLN A 145 -14.66 3.77 0.21
N ALA A 146 -13.77 3.13 0.98
CA ALA A 146 -13.97 2.89 2.41
C ALA A 146 -14.16 4.18 3.22
N SER A 147 -13.60 5.30 2.75
CA SER A 147 -13.69 6.60 3.40
C SER A 147 -14.92 7.43 3.02
N GLU A 148 -15.92 6.83 2.34
CA GLU A 148 -17.13 7.53 1.87
C GLU A 148 -16.81 8.80 1.06
N ASN A 149 -15.76 8.77 0.23
CA ASN A 149 -15.26 9.92 -0.56
C ASN A 149 -14.80 11.13 0.28
N LYS A 150 -14.57 10.97 1.59
CA LYS A 150 -14.10 12.04 2.49
C LYS A 150 -12.72 11.68 3.05
N PRO A 151 -11.61 12.11 2.42
CA PRO A 151 -10.25 11.67 2.79
C PRO A 151 -9.88 11.99 4.26
N ILE A 152 -10.50 13.00 4.86
CA ILE A 152 -10.32 13.42 6.26
C ILE A 152 -10.84 12.36 7.26
N LYS A 153 -11.79 11.50 6.84
CA LYS A 153 -12.34 10.42 7.67
C LYS A 153 -11.43 9.18 7.75
N LEU A 154 -10.38 9.06 6.93
CA LEU A 154 -9.41 7.94 7.03
C LEU A 154 -8.67 7.91 8.37
N LEU A 155 -8.59 9.04 9.08
CA LEU A 155 -7.97 9.11 10.41
C LEU A 155 -8.70 8.28 11.49
N GLY A 156 -9.97 7.91 11.26
CA GLY A 156 -10.79 7.15 12.20
C GLY A 156 -11.18 5.76 11.71
N ILE A 157 -10.55 5.25 10.65
CA ILE A 157 -10.91 3.98 10.00
C ILE A 157 -9.78 2.98 10.16
N TYR A 158 -10.05 1.84 10.81
CA TYR A 158 -9.15 0.69 10.89
C TYR A 158 -9.64 -0.47 10.01
N ILE A 159 -8.70 -1.25 9.49
CA ILE A 159 -8.97 -2.37 8.58
C ILE A 159 -9.11 -3.64 9.41
N GLU A 160 -10.33 -4.17 9.54
CA GLU A 160 -10.61 -5.47 10.14
C GLU A 160 -11.10 -6.45 9.07
N GLY A 161 -10.17 -7.26 8.54
CA GLY A 161 -10.51 -8.30 7.57
C GLY A 161 -11.05 -7.74 6.25
N ILE A 162 -12.36 -7.92 6.00
CA ILE A 162 -13.04 -7.60 4.72
C ILE A 162 -13.66 -6.18 4.77
N THR A 163 -13.79 -5.60 5.96
CA THR A 163 -14.51 -4.34 6.19
C THR A 163 -13.63 -3.31 6.91
N THR A 164 -13.80 -2.06 6.54
CA THR A 164 -13.23 -0.92 7.26
C THR A 164 -14.18 -0.47 8.35
N VAL A 165 -13.75 -0.53 9.61
CA VAL A 165 -14.58 -0.19 10.77
C VAL A 165 -14.22 1.21 11.24
N LYS A 166 -15.23 2.06 11.44
CA LYS A 166 -15.06 3.41 11.97
C LYS A 166 -14.91 3.34 13.49
N PHE A 167 -14.06 4.17 14.06
CA PHE A 167 -14.08 4.44 15.49
C PHE A 167 -15.44 5.06 15.85
N ALA A 168 -16.27 4.33 16.60
CA ALA A 168 -17.35 4.94 17.34
C ALA A 168 -16.71 5.68 18.52
N SER A 169 -16.56 6.99 18.40
CA SER A 169 -16.37 7.84 19.57
C SER A 169 -17.57 7.60 20.48
N THR A 170 -17.37 6.95 21.62
CA THR A 170 -18.34 6.89 22.71
C THR A 170 -18.57 8.32 23.20
N ALA A 171 -19.50 9.00 22.57
CA ALA A 171 -20.28 10.08 23.17
C ALA A 171 -21.72 9.57 23.22
N GLU A 172 -21.96 8.63 24.13
CA GLU A 172 -23.30 8.44 24.69
C GLU A 172 -23.64 9.73 25.44
N THR A 173 -24.42 10.61 24.80
CA THR A 173 -25.26 11.54 25.55
C THR A 173 -26.68 11.03 25.42
N THR A 174 -27.10 10.36 26.49
CA THR A 174 -28.48 10.14 26.89
C THR A 174 -29.29 11.42 26.71
N THR A 175 -30.29 11.39 25.84
CA THR A 175 -31.46 12.26 25.96
C THR A 175 -32.69 11.37 25.93
N GLU A 176 -33.02 10.87 27.13
CA GLU A 176 -34.35 10.40 27.44
C GLU A 176 -35.36 11.47 27.03
N THR A 177 -36.36 11.05 26.27
CA THR A 177 -37.51 11.84 25.87
C THR A 177 -38.42 11.96 27.10
N PRO A 178 -38.67 13.15 27.69
CA PRO A 178 -39.76 13.26 28.65
C PRO A 178 -41.07 13.20 27.87
N MET A 179 -41.81 12.11 28.05
CA MET A 179 -43.19 12.02 27.59
C MET A 179 -44.03 13.12 28.24
N LEU A 180 -44.73 13.87 27.39
CA LEU A 180 -45.69 14.91 27.73
C LEU A 180 -46.86 14.31 28.55
N PRO A 181 -47.29 14.92 29.67
CA PRO A 181 -48.54 14.54 30.31
C PRO A 181 -49.75 15.11 29.55
N LYS A 182 -50.77 14.27 29.34
CA LYS A 182 -52.16 14.68 29.09
C LYS A 182 -53.02 14.12 30.22
#